data_AF-A0AAW2UEW9-F1
#
_entry.id   AF-A0AAW2UEW9-F1
#
_cell.length_a   1.000
_cell.length_b   1.000
_cell.length_c   1.000
_cell.angle_alpha   90.00
_cell.angle_beta   90.00
_cell.angle_gamma   90.00
#
_symmetry.space_group_name_H-M   'P 1'
#
loop_
_entity.id
_entity.type
_entity.pdbx_description
1 polymer ?
#
loop_
_entity_poly.entity_id
_entity_poly.type
_entity_poly.pdbx_seq_one_letter_code
_entity_poly.pdbx_strand_id
1 'polypeptide(L)'
;MGSLVNPTLPTIHFSGKNLEPGSTPWLSTSKDVVRALEEYGCFVAIYEKFPREMHEAIFRASEELFDLPTDVKVQNTSDTPSHGYVGQEPIIPLYEGLGIENATTHEGVEKFTNLLWPSGNDRFRETALEYSRLVAKLDQMVMRMVSESYGIESSYESLLGATSCLLRIIKYRKPEEGESGLGIVPHTDKSFMTILHQCQGWTNGRIEPSIHRVTIKGSEERYSLGLFTFIRDLKIQVPEELVDDHHPAQFNPFDHYKFIHFYYTEEGRKSKCPLRAYCGV
;
A
#
# COMPACT_ATOMS: atom_id res chain seq x y z
N MET A 1 -38.74 0.81 -0.08
CA MET A 1 -37.36 1.32 -0.15
C MET A 1 -36.47 0.31 0.54
N GLY A 2 -35.53 -0.31 -0.16
CA GLY A 2 -34.51 -1.14 0.50
C GLY A 2 -33.43 -0.22 1.07
N SER A 3 -33.08 -0.39 2.34
CA SER A 3 -31.86 0.22 2.87
C SER A 3 -30.67 -0.50 2.24
N LEU A 4 -29.83 0.23 1.50
CA LEU A 4 -28.52 -0.29 1.12
C LEU A 4 -27.68 -0.34 2.41
N VAL A 5 -27.61 -1.54 2.99
CA VAL A 5 -26.66 -1.83 4.07
C VAL A 5 -25.26 -1.65 3.47
N ASN A 6 -24.58 -0.57 3.85
CA ASN A 6 -23.17 -0.38 3.47
C ASN A 6 -22.40 -1.60 4.03
N PRO A 7 -21.70 -2.38 3.19
CA PRO A 7 -20.97 -3.54 3.67
C PRO A 7 -19.86 -3.09 4.63
N THR A 8 -19.93 -3.56 5.86
CA THR A 8 -18.84 -3.39 6.83
C THR A 8 -17.69 -4.30 6.41
N LEU A 9 -16.49 -3.73 6.23
CA LEU A 9 -15.30 -4.53 5.92
C LEU A 9 -15.01 -5.54 7.04
N PRO A 10 -14.50 -6.74 6.73
CA PRO A 10 -14.02 -7.68 7.73
C PRO A 10 -13.00 -7.04 8.66
N THR A 11 -13.05 -7.36 9.96
CA THR A 11 -12.07 -6.89 10.95
C THR A 11 -11.35 -8.11 11.53
N ILE A 12 -10.02 -8.11 11.45
CA ILE A 12 -9.17 -9.26 11.79
C ILE A 12 -8.20 -8.86 12.90
N HIS A 13 -8.16 -9.67 13.96
CA HIS A 13 -7.34 -9.43 15.15
C HIS A 13 -6.03 -10.23 15.10
N PHE A 14 -4.92 -9.50 14.98
CA PHE A 14 -3.56 -10.02 14.96
C PHE A 14 -2.96 -9.88 16.37
N SER A 15 -3.21 -10.89 17.20
CA SER A 15 -2.84 -10.91 18.62
C SER A 15 -2.48 -12.31 19.12
N GLY A 16 -1.52 -12.39 20.05
CA GLY A 16 -1.11 -13.62 20.72
C GLY A 16 -0.76 -14.74 19.73
N LYS A 17 -1.44 -15.89 19.86
CA LYS A 17 -1.17 -17.08 19.03
C LYS A 17 -1.56 -16.95 17.56
N ASN A 18 -2.34 -15.94 17.18
CA ASN A 18 -2.56 -15.63 15.76
C ASN A 18 -1.28 -15.13 15.07
N LEU A 19 -0.20 -14.89 15.84
CA LEU A 19 1.13 -14.48 15.37
C LEU A 19 2.15 -15.64 15.37
N GLU A 20 1.74 -16.88 15.67
CA GLU A 20 2.60 -18.08 15.73
C GLU A 20 2.34 -18.99 14.50
N PRO A 21 3.22 -18.98 13.47
CA PRO A 21 3.03 -19.81 12.27
C PRO A 21 2.84 -21.30 12.57
N GLY A 22 1.96 -21.95 11.81
CA GLY A 22 1.60 -23.37 11.98
C GLY A 22 0.73 -23.69 13.20
N SER A 23 0.40 -22.71 14.05
CA SER A 23 -0.54 -22.90 15.16
C SER A 23 -2.01 -22.97 14.68
N THR A 24 -2.89 -23.64 15.43
CA THR A 24 -4.32 -23.69 15.09
C THR A 24 -4.97 -22.30 14.95
N PRO A 25 -4.68 -21.31 15.82
CA PRO A 25 -5.21 -19.96 15.66
C PRO A 25 -4.68 -19.26 14.41
N TRP A 26 -3.38 -19.38 14.09
CA TRP A 26 -2.80 -18.90 12.83
C TRP A 26 -3.51 -19.48 11.60
N LEU A 27 -3.76 -20.80 11.57
CA LEU A 27 -4.48 -21.47 10.47
C LEU A 27 -5.95 -21.04 10.36
N SER A 28 -6.57 -20.56 11.45
CA SER A 28 -7.89 -19.94 11.39
C SER A 28 -7.81 -18.52 10.82
N THR A 29 -6.92 -17.69 11.37
CA THR A 29 -6.71 -16.31 10.92
C THR A 29 -6.33 -16.23 9.44
N SER A 30 -5.53 -17.17 8.95
CA SER A 30 -5.14 -17.24 7.53
C SER A 30 -6.33 -17.39 6.60
N LYS A 31 -7.32 -18.23 6.98
CA LYS A 31 -8.56 -18.41 6.22
C LYS A 31 -9.48 -17.19 6.26
N ASP A 32 -9.50 -16.49 7.39
CA ASP A 32 -10.25 -15.23 7.52
C ASP A 32 -9.59 -14.09 6.72
N VAL A 33 -8.26 -14.05 6.65
CA VAL A 33 -7.48 -13.13 5.82
C VAL A 33 -7.73 -13.38 4.33
N VAL A 34 -7.56 -14.63 3.85
CA VAL A 34 -7.76 -14.96 2.44
C VAL A 34 -9.21 -14.71 2.03
N ARG A 35 -10.20 -15.18 2.79
CA ARG A 35 -11.62 -14.92 2.49
C ARG A 35 -11.93 -13.42 2.42
N ALA A 36 -11.35 -12.60 3.31
CA ALA A 36 -11.55 -11.16 3.25
C ALA A 36 -10.90 -10.50 2.02
N LEU A 37 -9.75 -11.00 1.56
CA LEU A 37 -9.08 -10.53 0.35
C LEU A 37 -9.76 -11.02 -0.93
N GLU A 38 -10.33 -12.22 -0.96
CA GLU A 38 -11.10 -12.75 -2.09
C GLU A 38 -12.49 -12.07 -2.20
N GLU A 39 -13.20 -11.86 -1.08
CA GLU A 39 -14.55 -11.26 -1.08
C GLU A 39 -14.57 -9.72 -1.18
N TYR A 40 -13.56 -9.02 -0.62
CA TYR A 40 -13.56 -7.55 -0.51
C TYR A 40 -12.28 -6.88 -1.07
N GLY A 41 -11.19 -7.63 -1.24
CA GLY A 41 -9.84 -7.13 -1.55
C GLY A 41 -9.16 -6.37 -0.40
N CYS A 42 -9.84 -6.15 0.74
CA CYS A 42 -9.28 -5.47 1.91
C CYS A 42 -10.02 -5.81 3.22
N PHE A 43 -9.35 -5.59 4.35
CA PHE A 43 -9.88 -5.76 5.70
C PHE A 43 -9.28 -4.75 6.68
N VAL A 44 -9.90 -4.59 7.85
CA VAL A 44 -9.39 -3.79 8.97
C VAL A 44 -8.52 -4.68 9.87
N ALA A 45 -7.23 -4.39 9.94
CA ALA A 45 -6.31 -5.10 10.83
C ALA A 45 -6.24 -4.43 12.21
N ILE A 46 -6.52 -5.18 13.28
CA ILE A 46 -6.26 -4.78 14.67
C ILE A 46 -5.01 -5.52 15.14
N TYR A 47 -3.88 -4.82 15.25
CA TYR A 47 -2.57 -5.43 15.52
C TYR A 47 -2.05 -5.06 16.91
N GLU A 48 -1.90 -6.04 17.80
CA GLU A 48 -1.54 -5.79 19.21
C GLU A 48 -0.15 -5.14 19.38
N LYS A 49 0.74 -5.37 18.42
CA LYS A 49 2.12 -4.86 18.43
C LYS A 49 2.22 -3.42 17.92
N PHE A 50 1.10 -2.73 17.71
CA PHE A 50 1.06 -1.32 17.34
C PHE A 50 0.74 -0.43 18.57
N PRO A 51 1.76 0.06 19.30
CA PRO A 51 1.53 0.87 20.50
C PRO A 51 0.96 2.25 20.15
N ARG A 52 0.19 2.82 21.08
CA ARG A 52 -0.44 4.14 20.92
C ARG A 52 0.61 5.24 20.77
N GLU A 53 1.73 5.09 21.45
CA GLU A 53 2.85 6.02 21.48
C GLU A 53 3.46 6.18 20.07
N MET A 54 3.59 5.06 19.33
CA MET A 54 4.02 5.04 17.93
C MET A 54 2.98 5.70 17.01
N HIS A 55 1.68 5.47 17.25
CA HIS A 55 0.60 6.13 16.52
C HIS A 55 0.69 7.65 16.67
N GLU A 56 0.75 8.16 17.90
CA GLU A 56 0.84 9.61 18.12
C GLU A 56 2.18 10.20 17.63
N ALA A 57 3.28 9.45 17.71
CA ALA A 57 4.58 9.90 17.20
C ALA A 57 4.58 10.07 15.67
N ILE A 58 4.06 9.10 14.91
CA ILE A 58 4.08 9.19 13.45
C ILE A 58 3.14 10.28 12.91
N PHE A 59 2.03 10.57 13.58
CA PHE A 59 1.15 11.69 13.20
C PHE A 59 1.79 13.05 13.49
N ARG A 60 2.46 13.24 14.65
CA ARG A 60 3.27 14.46 14.91
C ARG A 60 4.42 14.63 13.92
N ALA A 61 5.11 13.55 13.58
CA ALA A 61 6.14 13.56 12.53
C ALA A 61 5.56 13.89 11.13
N SER A 62 4.28 13.56 10.88
CA SER A 62 3.58 13.94 9.65
C SER A 62 3.23 15.43 9.63
N GLU A 63 2.74 15.98 10.74
CA GLU A 63 2.48 17.42 10.91
C GLU A 63 3.77 18.22 10.64
N GLU A 64 4.87 17.87 11.31
CA GLU A 64 6.21 18.48 11.14
C GLU A 64 6.75 18.40 9.70
N LEU A 65 6.41 17.35 8.95
CA LEU A 65 6.77 17.20 7.53
C LEU A 65 5.96 18.15 6.63
N PHE A 66 4.68 18.36 6.94
CA PHE A 66 3.79 19.17 6.10
C PHE A 66 3.85 20.67 6.41
N ASP A 67 4.30 21.05 7.60
CA ASP A 67 4.65 22.43 7.99
C ASP A 67 5.90 22.97 7.26
N LEU A 68 6.68 22.10 6.60
CA LEU A 68 7.79 22.54 5.76
C LEU A 68 7.32 23.42 4.58
N PRO A 69 8.12 24.42 4.17
CA PRO A 69 7.86 25.21 2.96
C PRO A 69 7.67 24.34 1.72
N THR A 70 6.78 24.77 0.82
CA THR A 70 6.43 23.97 -0.37
C THR A 70 7.62 23.79 -1.32
N ASP A 71 8.45 24.82 -1.45
CA ASP A 71 9.72 24.82 -2.20
C ASP A 71 10.79 23.88 -1.61
N VAL A 72 10.66 23.44 -0.36
CA VAL A 72 11.42 22.34 0.22
C VAL A 72 10.75 21.00 -0.11
N LYS A 73 9.44 20.87 0.13
CA LYS A 73 8.68 19.62 -0.09
C LYS A 73 8.74 19.12 -1.54
N VAL A 74 8.71 20.01 -2.55
CA VAL A 74 8.81 19.64 -3.98
C VAL A 74 10.18 19.09 -4.40
N GLN A 75 11.23 19.23 -3.57
CA GLN A 75 12.56 18.67 -3.88
C GLN A 75 12.59 17.14 -3.75
N ASN A 76 11.60 16.54 -3.10
CA ASN A 76 11.41 15.09 -3.07
C ASN A 76 10.94 14.59 -4.46
N THR A 77 11.89 14.38 -5.37
CA THR A 77 11.62 13.85 -6.72
C THR A 77 12.05 12.38 -6.85
N SER A 78 11.32 11.61 -7.67
CA SER A 78 11.70 10.24 -8.06
C SER A 78 11.21 9.97 -9.49
N ASP A 79 12.00 9.20 -10.25
CA ASP A 79 11.65 8.79 -11.61
C ASP A 79 10.44 7.84 -11.66
N THR A 80 10.12 7.18 -10.53
CA THR A 80 8.97 6.29 -10.45
C THR A 80 7.68 7.09 -10.17
N PRO A 81 6.63 6.98 -11.00
CA PRO A 81 5.43 7.81 -10.90
C PRO A 81 4.77 7.83 -9.51
N SER A 82 4.77 9.02 -8.89
CA SER A 82 4.25 9.30 -7.54
C SER A 82 5.01 8.67 -6.36
N HIS A 83 6.28 8.31 -6.51
CA HIS A 83 7.16 7.97 -5.37
C HIS A 83 7.67 9.22 -4.64
N GLY A 84 7.80 10.36 -5.33
CA GLY A 84 8.16 11.65 -4.74
C GLY A 84 6.97 12.45 -4.17
N TYR A 85 7.12 13.76 -4.16
CA TYR A 85 6.07 14.74 -3.90
C TYR A 85 4.97 14.67 -4.97
N VAL A 86 3.71 14.72 -4.53
CA VAL A 86 2.54 15.01 -5.38
C VAL A 86 1.61 15.93 -4.58
N GLY A 87 1.26 17.07 -5.18
CA GLY A 87 0.40 18.08 -4.59
C GLY A 87 0.12 19.19 -5.60
N GLN A 88 -0.75 20.14 -5.26
CA GLN A 88 -1.13 21.28 -6.12
C GLN A 88 -1.79 20.89 -7.47
N GLU A 89 -2.19 19.63 -7.63
CA GLU A 89 -2.80 19.07 -8.84
C GLU A 89 -4.30 19.45 -8.96
N PRO A 90 -4.76 20.12 -10.03
CA PRO A 90 -6.15 20.56 -10.17
C PRO A 90 -7.22 19.45 -10.14
N ILE A 91 -6.83 18.20 -10.38
CA ILE A 91 -7.72 17.02 -10.36
C ILE A 91 -7.93 16.49 -8.93
N ILE A 92 -7.00 16.79 -8.01
CA ILE A 92 -7.03 16.38 -6.59
C ILE A 92 -6.60 17.55 -5.68
N PRO A 93 -7.28 18.71 -5.74
CA PRO A 93 -6.78 19.98 -5.20
C PRO A 93 -6.67 20.02 -3.67
N LEU A 94 -7.22 19.01 -2.98
CA LEU A 94 -7.12 18.83 -1.52
C LEU A 94 -5.87 18.03 -1.10
N TYR A 95 -5.25 17.29 -2.02
CA TYR A 95 -4.19 16.30 -1.75
C TYR A 95 -2.80 16.94 -1.72
N GLU A 96 -2.02 16.60 -0.69
CA GLU A 96 -0.56 16.74 -0.68
C GLU A 96 0.06 15.46 -0.11
N GLY A 97 1.10 14.92 -0.73
CA GLY A 97 1.70 13.66 -0.29
C GLY A 97 3.15 13.47 -0.72
N LEU A 98 3.98 12.97 0.19
CA LEU A 98 5.40 12.68 -0.02
C LEU A 98 5.66 11.19 0.24
N GLY A 99 6.45 10.56 -0.63
CA GLY A 99 6.96 9.22 -0.42
C GLY A 99 8.42 9.20 0.06
N ILE A 100 8.74 8.19 0.87
CA ILE A 100 10.08 7.84 1.35
C ILE A 100 10.43 6.48 0.73
N GLU A 101 11.30 6.44 -0.27
CA GLU A 101 11.75 5.17 -0.85
C GLU A 101 12.68 4.41 0.10
N ASN A 102 12.56 3.08 0.12
CA ASN A 102 13.30 2.17 1.01
C ASN A 102 13.12 2.48 2.52
N ALA A 103 11.92 2.89 2.93
CA ALA A 103 11.61 3.38 4.29
C ALA A 103 11.83 2.38 5.45
N THR A 104 12.05 1.09 5.15
CA THR A 104 12.44 0.05 6.12
C THR A 104 13.96 -0.03 6.37
N THR A 105 14.76 0.69 5.58
CA THR A 105 16.23 0.77 5.68
C THR A 105 16.66 2.11 6.31
N HIS A 106 17.82 2.14 6.98
CA HIS A 106 18.36 3.41 7.51
C HIS A 106 18.70 4.40 6.39
N GLU A 107 19.30 3.92 5.31
CA GLU A 107 19.68 4.73 4.14
C GLU A 107 18.48 5.45 3.49
N GLY A 108 17.35 4.75 3.31
CA GLY A 108 16.14 5.32 2.71
C GLY A 108 15.56 6.48 3.53
N VAL A 109 15.38 6.27 4.84
CA VAL A 109 14.87 7.33 5.73
C VAL A 109 15.88 8.46 5.96
N GLU A 110 17.17 8.18 5.92
CA GLU A 110 18.23 9.18 6.10
C GLU A 110 18.40 10.05 4.86
N LYS A 111 18.38 9.46 3.66
CA LYS A 111 18.36 10.19 2.38
C LYS A 111 17.18 11.17 2.30
N PHE A 112 15.99 10.73 2.70
CA PHE A 112 14.79 11.58 2.74
C PHE A 112 14.89 12.66 3.83
N THR A 113 15.32 12.29 5.05
CA THR A 113 15.48 13.25 6.15
C THR A 113 16.48 14.34 5.79
N ASN A 114 17.64 14.00 5.24
CA ASN A 114 18.70 14.96 4.92
C ASN A 114 18.35 15.87 3.73
N LEU A 115 17.44 15.43 2.85
CA LEU A 115 16.91 16.24 1.74
C LEU A 115 16.00 17.37 2.25
N LEU A 116 15.11 17.06 3.19
CA LEU A 116 14.09 18.00 3.68
C LEU A 116 14.53 18.78 4.94
N TRP A 117 15.44 18.21 5.73
CA TRP A 117 16.09 18.84 6.87
C TRP A 117 17.63 18.70 6.73
N PRO A 118 18.31 19.62 6.03
CA PRO A 118 19.77 19.57 5.85
C PRO A 118 20.60 19.63 7.15
N SER A 119 19.99 20.10 8.24
CA SER A 119 20.57 20.09 9.60
C SER A 119 20.33 18.77 10.37
N GLY A 120 19.65 17.80 9.75
CA GLY A 120 19.17 16.57 10.38
C GLY A 120 17.81 16.72 11.09
N ASN A 121 17.08 15.60 11.18
CA ASN A 121 15.92 15.44 12.06
C ASN A 121 15.85 13.97 12.52
N ASP A 122 16.71 13.60 13.46
CA ASP A 122 16.85 12.21 13.96
C ASP A 122 15.50 11.64 14.43
N ARG A 123 14.69 12.46 15.12
CA ARG A 123 13.36 12.07 15.60
C ARG A 123 12.43 11.68 14.45
N PHE A 124 12.37 12.47 13.37
CA PHE A 124 11.57 12.10 12.20
C PHE A 124 12.11 10.82 11.56
N ARG A 125 13.43 10.73 11.33
CA ARG A 125 14.12 9.58 10.73
C ARG A 125 13.77 8.28 11.45
N GLU A 126 13.89 8.28 12.78
CA GLU A 126 13.66 7.11 13.62
C GLU A 126 12.18 6.75 13.72
N THR A 127 11.29 7.74 13.88
CA THR A 127 9.84 7.53 13.90
C THR A 127 9.33 6.92 12.58
N ALA A 128 9.78 7.45 11.44
CA ALA A 128 9.42 6.93 10.12
C ALA A 128 9.95 5.50 9.88
N LEU A 129 11.16 5.20 10.37
CA LEU A 129 11.79 3.89 10.24
C LEU A 129 11.13 2.83 11.13
N GLU A 130 10.83 3.16 12.38
CA GLU A 130 10.15 2.23 13.30
C GLU A 130 8.73 1.93 12.81
N TYR A 131 7.97 2.97 12.43
CA TYR A 131 6.65 2.82 11.82
C TYR A 131 6.71 1.91 10.60
N SER A 132 7.60 2.19 9.65
CA SER A 132 7.73 1.40 8.41
C SER A 132 8.12 -0.05 8.68
N ARG A 133 9.05 -0.30 9.62
CA ARG A 133 9.44 -1.66 10.01
C ARG A 133 8.35 -2.42 10.75
N LEU A 134 7.51 -1.73 11.52
CA LEU A 134 6.41 -2.34 12.25
C LEU A 134 5.26 -2.71 11.30
N VAL A 135 4.93 -1.80 10.38
CA VAL A 135 3.90 -1.97 9.35
C VAL A 135 4.34 -3.03 8.32
N ALA A 136 5.62 -3.09 7.94
CA ALA A 136 6.18 -4.16 7.09
C ALA A 136 6.13 -5.55 7.74
N LYS A 137 6.19 -5.66 9.08
CA LYS A 137 6.04 -6.96 9.77
C LYS A 137 4.60 -7.47 9.70
N LEU A 138 3.61 -6.57 9.73
CA LEU A 138 2.21 -6.91 9.49
C LEU A 138 2.00 -7.33 8.02
N ASP A 139 2.59 -6.58 7.09
CA ASP A 139 2.58 -6.86 5.65
C ASP A 139 3.11 -8.28 5.33
N GLN A 140 4.33 -8.58 5.76
CA GLN A 140 4.97 -9.87 5.55
C GLN A 140 4.22 -11.04 6.21
N MET A 141 3.55 -10.78 7.34
CA MET A 141 2.73 -11.77 8.05
C MET A 141 1.43 -12.07 7.32
N VAL A 142 0.72 -11.05 6.85
CA VAL A 142 -0.50 -11.20 6.01
C VAL A 142 -0.15 -11.93 4.72
N MET A 143 0.95 -11.55 4.06
CA MET A 143 1.40 -12.23 2.84
C MET A 143 1.77 -13.70 3.08
N ARG A 144 2.43 -14.00 4.21
CA ARG A 144 2.74 -15.39 4.59
C ARG A 144 1.46 -16.23 4.78
N MET A 145 0.44 -15.66 5.43
CA MET A 145 -0.87 -16.32 5.57
C MET A 145 -1.53 -16.59 4.21
N VAL A 146 -1.40 -15.68 3.24
CA VAL A 146 -1.87 -15.87 1.86
C VAL A 146 -1.06 -16.96 1.15
N SER A 147 0.28 -16.94 1.25
CA SER A 147 1.14 -17.93 0.59
C SER A 147 0.91 -19.35 1.10
N GLU A 148 0.83 -19.53 2.42
CA GLU A 148 0.55 -20.84 3.06
C GLU A 148 -0.88 -21.35 2.77
N SER A 149 -1.85 -20.44 2.56
CA SER A 149 -3.23 -20.83 2.22
C SER A 149 -3.39 -21.26 0.77
N TYR A 150 -2.53 -20.79 -0.12
CA TYR A 150 -2.50 -21.14 -1.54
C TYR A 150 -1.45 -22.21 -1.91
N GLY A 151 -0.54 -22.58 -0.99
CA GLY A 151 0.52 -23.56 -1.25
C GLY A 151 1.65 -23.03 -2.14
N ILE A 152 1.95 -21.74 -2.03
CA ILE A 152 2.89 -20.98 -2.89
C ILE A 152 4.01 -20.30 -2.07
N GLU A 153 4.35 -20.86 -0.91
CA GLU A 153 5.40 -20.35 -0.02
C GLU A 153 6.75 -20.23 -0.74
N SER A 154 7.10 -21.21 -1.56
CA SER A 154 8.28 -21.23 -2.44
C SER A 154 8.37 -19.98 -3.34
N SER A 155 7.24 -19.62 -3.96
CA SER A 155 7.13 -18.44 -4.82
C SER A 155 7.27 -17.15 -4.01
N TYR A 156 6.61 -17.06 -2.85
CA TYR A 156 6.72 -15.88 -1.98
C TYR A 156 8.15 -15.69 -1.44
N GLU A 157 8.80 -16.76 -0.96
CA GLU A 157 10.18 -16.71 -0.47
C GLU A 157 11.16 -16.21 -1.54
N SER A 158 10.94 -16.59 -2.81
CA SER A 158 11.75 -16.09 -3.94
C SER A 158 11.63 -14.57 -4.16
N LEU A 159 10.48 -13.99 -3.82
CA LEU A 159 10.19 -12.56 -3.99
C LEU A 159 10.65 -11.71 -2.79
N LEU A 160 10.76 -12.29 -1.59
CA LEU A 160 11.12 -11.56 -0.36
C LEU A 160 12.40 -10.72 -0.49
N GLY A 161 13.46 -11.30 -1.03
CA GLY A 161 14.77 -10.65 -1.21
C GLY A 161 14.75 -9.48 -2.21
N ALA A 162 13.70 -9.38 -3.02
CA ALA A 162 13.47 -8.34 -4.02
C ALA A 162 12.46 -7.26 -3.56
N THR A 163 11.98 -7.33 -2.32
CA THR A 163 11.03 -6.34 -1.78
C THR A 163 11.71 -5.02 -1.39
N SER A 164 11.05 -3.91 -1.70
CA SER A 164 11.41 -2.55 -1.26
C SER A 164 10.15 -1.81 -0.83
N CYS A 165 10.22 -0.98 0.22
CA CYS A 165 9.04 -0.33 0.80
C CYS A 165 9.08 1.20 0.61
N LEU A 166 7.99 1.78 0.13
CA LEU A 166 7.73 3.22 0.06
C LEU A 166 6.77 3.60 1.22
N LEU A 167 7.24 4.33 2.22
CA LEU A 167 6.30 4.96 3.16
C LEU A 167 5.76 6.22 2.50
N ARG A 168 4.45 6.31 2.30
CA ARG A 168 3.82 7.51 1.77
C ARG A 168 2.98 8.20 2.83
N ILE A 169 3.34 9.45 3.13
CA ILE A 169 2.70 10.30 4.12
C ILE A 169 1.84 11.30 3.35
N ILE A 170 0.56 11.40 3.70
CA ILE A 170 -0.45 12.14 2.92
C ILE A 170 -1.25 13.05 3.85
N LYS A 171 -1.35 14.32 3.45
CA LYS A 171 -2.20 15.35 4.04
C LYS A 171 -3.34 15.65 3.06
N TYR A 172 -4.53 15.84 3.61
CA TYR A 172 -5.67 16.40 2.90
C TYR A 172 -6.08 17.68 3.62
N ARG A 173 -6.03 18.82 2.93
CA ARG A 173 -6.64 20.06 3.45
C ARG A 173 -8.16 19.96 3.42
N LYS A 174 -8.83 20.81 4.22
CA LYS A 174 -10.27 21.01 4.12
C LYS A 174 -10.64 21.64 2.75
N PRO A 175 -11.84 21.34 2.20
CA PRO A 175 -12.35 22.06 1.04
C PRO A 175 -12.69 23.51 1.38
N GLU A 176 -12.49 24.40 0.42
CA GLU A 176 -12.95 25.80 0.47
C GLU A 176 -14.39 25.92 -0.06
N GLU A 177 -15.00 27.11 0.08
CA GLU A 177 -16.40 27.32 -0.33
C GLU A 177 -16.55 27.17 -1.85
N GLY A 178 -17.40 26.22 -2.27
CA GLY A 178 -17.60 25.86 -3.67
C GLY A 178 -16.70 24.73 -4.19
N GLU A 179 -15.69 24.28 -3.43
CA GLU A 179 -14.89 23.12 -3.81
C GLU A 179 -15.63 21.79 -3.58
N SER A 180 -15.31 20.79 -4.40
CA SER A 180 -15.76 19.42 -4.14
C SER A 180 -14.91 18.79 -3.02
N GLY A 181 -15.54 18.07 -2.09
CA GLY A 181 -14.85 17.30 -1.06
C GLY A 181 -14.07 16.07 -1.57
N LEU A 182 -13.65 16.03 -2.83
CA LEU A 182 -12.90 14.91 -3.41
C LEU A 182 -11.43 14.99 -2.98
N GLY A 183 -11.03 14.14 -2.04
CA GLY A 183 -9.64 14.07 -1.57
C GLY A 183 -8.73 13.42 -2.61
N ILE A 184 -9.15 12.26 -3.13
CA ILE A 184 -8.47 11.58 -4.26
C ILE A 184 -9.51 10.87 -5.13
N VAL A 185 -9.26 10.83 -6.43
CA VAL A 185 -10.10 10.14 -7.43
C VAL A 185 -10.24 8.64 -7.14
N PRO A 186 -11.30 7.97 -7.66
CA PRO A 186 -11.39 6.51 -7.63
C PRO A 186 -10.17 5.85 -8.27
N HIS A 187 -9.49 4.98 -7.52
CA HIS A 187 -8.30 4.29 -7.99
C HIS A 187 -8.07 2.98 -7.21
N THR A 188 -7.01 2.28 -7.58
CA THR A 188 -6.55 1.00 -7.04
C THR A 188 -5.05 1.09 -6.76
N ASP A 189 -4.59 0.49 -5.67
CA ASP A 189 -3.21 0.54 -5.22
C ASP A 189 -2.26 -0.37 -6.01
N LYS A 190 -0.96 -0.04 -5.96
CA LYS A 190 0.05 -0.52 -6.93
C LYS A 190 1.11 -1.40 -6.28
N SER A 191 0.94 -1.76 -5.02
CA SER A 191 1.97 -2.34 -4.17
C SER A 191 1.66 -3.79 -3.77
N PHE A 192 2.53 -4.36 -2.91
CA PHE A 192 2.10 -5.21 -1.80
C PHE A 192 1.42 -4.29 -0.74
N MET A 193 1.64 -4.21 0.61
CA MET A 193 0.62 -3.55 1.48
C MET A 193 -0.04 -2.24 0.97
N THR A 194 -1.37 -2.20 1.09
CA THR A 194 -2.26 -1.71 0.01
C THR A 194 -2.15 -2.60 -1.25
N ILE A 195 -2.47 -3.90 -1.08
CA ILE A 195 -2.05 -5.05 -1.91
C ILE A 195 -2.90 -5.29 -3.17
N LEU A 196 -3.07 -4.31 -4.05
CA LEU A 196 -4.15 -4.43 -5.04
C LEU A 196 -3.70 -5.02 -6.39
N HIS A 197 -2.75 -4.43 -7.14
CA HIS A 197 -2.34 -5.03 -8.43
C HIS A 197 -1.34 -6.18 -8.36
N GLN A 198 -0.39 -6.20 -7.41
CA GLN A 198 0.60 -7.30 -7.37
C GLN A 198 -0.06 -8.64 -7.01
N CYS A 199 -1.01 -8.64 -6.07
CA CYS A 199 -1.76 -9.84 -5.71
C CYS A 199 -2.58 -10.39 -6.87
N GLN A 200 -3.22 -9.55 -7.70
CA GLN A 200 -4.02 -10.04 -8.81
C GLN A 200 -3.19 -10.83 -9.82
N GLY A 201 -1.98 -10.33 -10.15
CA GLY A 201 -1.07 -11.04 -11.05
C GLY A 201 -0.50 -12.33 -10.45
N TRP A 202 -0.05 -12.27 -9.20
CA TRP A 202 0.60 -13.39 -8.52
C TRP A 202 -0.40 -14.50 -8.12
N THR A 203 -1.60 -14.16 -7.64
CA THR A 203 -2.62 -15.16 -7.25
C THR A 203 -3.42 -15.74 -8.43
N ASN A 204 -3.00 -15.44 -9.67
CA ASN A 204 -3.72 -15.75 -10.90
C ASN A 204 -5.18 -15.25 -10.87
N GLY A 205 -5.40 -14.03 -10.39
CA GLY A 205 -6.71 -13.37 -10.34
C GLY A 205 -7.65 -13.79 -9.21
N ARG A 206 -7.18 -14.53 -8.19
CA ARG A 206 -8.01 -14.93 -7.04
C ARG A 206 -8.26 -13.76 -6.06
N ILE A 207 -7.27 -12.91 -5.85
CA ILE A 207 -7.42 -11.65 -5.08
C ILE A 207 -7.48 -10.47 -6.07
N GLU A 208 -8.60 -9.75 -6.08
CA GLU A 208 -8.83 -8.60 -7.00
C GLU A 208 -8.57 -7.23 -6.36
N PRO A 209 -8.18 -6.21 -7.15
CA PRO A 209 -7.86 -4.87 -6.66
C PRO A 209 -9.13 -4.04 -6.32
N SER A 210 -9.39 -3.80 -5.03
CA SER A 210 -10.48 -2.93 -4.56
C SER A 210 -10.38 -1.48 -5.10
N ILE A 211 -11.36 -1.03 -5.89
CA ILE A 211 -11.45 0.39 -6.27
C ILE A 211 -11.92 1.21 -5.06
N HIS A 212 -11.10 2.17 -4.62
CA HIS A 212 -11.38 3.02 -3.46
C HIS A 212 -11.15 4.52 -3.78
N ARG A 213 -11.63 5.41 -2.89
CA ARG A 213 -11.45 6.88 -2.98
C ARG A 213 -11.48 7.52 -1.60
N VAL A 214 -10.96 8.75 -1.47
CA VAL A 214 -11.09 9.56 -0.25
C VAL A 214 -12.05 10.73 -0.51
N THR A 215 -12.95 10.97 0.44
CA THR A 215 -13.86 12.12 0.43
C THR A 215 -13.76 12.85 1.77
N ILE A 216 -13.34 14.11 1.73
CA ILE A 216 -13.22 14.98 2.90
C ILE A 216 -14.60 15.58 3.19
N LYS A 217 -15.04 15.49 4.45
CA LYS A 217 -16.36 15.94 4.93
C LYS A 217 -16.31 16.75 6.22
N GLY A 218 -15.11 16.96 6.77
CA GLY A 218 -14.89 17.70 8.01
C GLY A 218 -14.30 19.08 7.76
N SER A 219 -14.29 19.90 8.80
CA SER A 219 -13.62 21.21 8.86
C SER A 219 -12.10 21.10 9.07
N GLU A 220 -11.62 19.95 9.54
CA GLU A 220 -10.22 19.72 9.91
C GLU A 220 -9.41 19.11 8.77
N GLU A 221 -8.09 19.28 8.84
CA GLU A 221 -7.14 18.56 7.99
C GLU A 221 -7.16 17.05 8.32
N ARG A 222 -6.97 16.21 7.30
CA ARG A 222 -6.86 14.76 7.47
C ARG A 222 -5.48 14.27 7.07
N TYR A 223 -4.76 13.69 8.00
CA TYR A 223 -3.51 12.97 7.74
C TYR A 223 -3.79 11.47 7.53
N SER A 224 -2.97 10.80 6.73
CA SER A 224 -2.95 9.34 6.63
C SER A 224 -1.63 8.85 6.03
N LEU A 225 -1.22 7.64 6.41
CA LEU A 225 -0.03 6.98 5.90
C LEU A 225 -0.40 5.66 5.23
N GLY A 226 0.39 5.26 4.24
CA GLY A 226 0.38 3.92 3.67
C GLY A 226 1.81 3.45 3.42
N LEU A 227 2.10 2.18 3.69
CA LEU A 227 3.40 1.57 3.41
C LEU A 227 3.25 0.63 2.21
N PHE A 228 3.71 1.11 1.06
CA PHE A 228 3.55 0.47 -0.24
C PHE A 228 4.79 -0.38 -0.53
N THR A 229 4.65 -1.70 -0.60
CA THR A 229 5.76 -2.63 -0.92
C THR A 229 5.88 -2.89 -2.43
N PHE A 230 7.10 -3.04 -2.96
CA PHE A 230 7.39 -3.15 -4.40
C PHE A 230 8.45 -4.23 -4.68
N ILE A 231 8.20 -5.12 -5.64
CA ILE A 231 9.22 -6.00 -6.21
C ILE A 231 10.10 -5.21 -7.20
N ARG A 232 11.42 -5.26 -7.03
CA ARG A 232 12.44 -4.78 -7.99
C ARG A 232 13.19 -5.97 -8.60
N ASP A 233 13.76 -5.78 -9.79
CA ASP A 233 14.71 -6.67 -10.49
C ASP A 233 14.26 -8.11 -10.83
N LEU A 234 13.22 -8.63 -10.17
CA LEU A 234 12.50 -9.87 -10.52
C LEU A 234 11.21 -9.57 -11.29
N LYS A 235 10.77 -10.57 -12.07
CA LYS A 235 9.41 -10.60 -12.62
C LYS A 235 8.44 -11.15 -11.60
N ILE A 236 7.24 -10.58 -11.54
CA ILE A 236 6.09 -11.24 -10.91
C ILE A 236 5.50 -12.20 -11.95
N GLN A 237 5.22 -13.43 -11.53
CA GLN A 237 4.60 -14.45 -12.36
C GLN A 237 3.56 -15.22 -11.55
N VAL A 238 2.63 -15.87 -12.26
CA VAL A 238 1.71 -16.85 -11.67
C VAL A 238 2.53 -18.08 -11.21
N PRO A 239 2.40 -18.54 -9.96
CA PRO A 239 2.92 -19.83 -9.50
C PRO A 239 2.25 -21.00 -10.24
N GLU A 240 3.00 -22.06 -10.51
CA GLU A 240 2.49 -23.23 -11.26
C GLU A 240 1.40 -23.95 -10.47
N GLU A 241 1.46 -23.89 -9.14
CA GLU A 241 0.48 -24.42 -8.19
C GLU A 241 -0.90 -23.73 -8.29
N LEU A 242 -0.98 -22.58 -8.98
CA LEU A 242 -2.20 -21.78 -9.18
C LEU A 242 -2.76 -21.85 -10.62
N VAL A 243 -2.27 -22.79 -11.43
CA VAL A 243 -2.67 -23.05 -12.83
C VAL A 243 -3.17 -24.48 -12.98
N ASP A 244 -4.40 -24.64 -13.45
CA ASP A 244 -4.99 -25.96 -13.74
C ASP A 244 -5.98 -25.89 -14.93
N ASP A 245 -6.51 -27.04 -15.37
CA ASP A 245 -7.42 -27.15 -16.52
C ASP A 245 -8.72 -26.33 -16.39
N HIS A 246 -9.13 -25.98 -15.17
CA HIS A 246 -10.32 -25.17 -14.85
C HIS A 246 -9.95 -23.70 -14.60
N HIS A 247 -8.72 -23.44 -14.13
CA HIS A 247 -8.20 -22.10 -13.83
C HIS A 247 -6.82 -21.88 -14.49
N PRO A 248 -6.76 -21.68 -15.82
CA PRO A 248 -5.51 -21.48 -16.56
C PRO A 248 -4.81 -20.17 -16.18
N ALA A 249 -3.56 -20.00 -16.62
CA ALA A 249 -2.80 -18.76 -16.40
C ALA A 249 -3.46 -17.57 -17.12
N GLN A 250 -3.86 -16.55 -16.35
CA GLN A 250 -4.49 -15.32 -16.84
C GLN A 250 -3.50 -14.18 -17.08
N PHE A 251 -2.25 -14.33 -16.63
CA PHE A 251 -1.22 -13.28 -16.66
C PHE A 251 0.15 -13.84 -17.08
N ASN A 252 0.80 -13.13 -18.01
CA ASN A 252 2.16 -13.36 -18.45
C ASN A 252 3.19 -12.81 -17.43
N PRO A 253 4.37 -13.45 -17.25
CA PRO A 253 5.43 -12.99 -16.35
C PRO A 253 5.92 -11.56 -16.63
N PHE A 254 5.65 -10.64 -15.69
CA PHE A 254 5.71 -9.20 -15.90
C PHE A 254 6.70 -8.47 -14.99
N ASP A 255 7.30 -7.41 -15.52
CA ASP A 255 8.11 -6.46 -14.76
C ASP A 255 7.20 -5.45 -14.04
N HIS A 256 7.39 -5.35 -12.73
CA HIS A 256 6.53 -4.56 -11.85
C HIS A 256 6.74 -3.04 -11.96
N TYR A 257 7.97 -2.57 -12.16
CA TYR A 257 8.21 -1.13 -12.35
C TYR A 257 7.74 -0.66 -13.73
N LYS A 258 7.93 -1.49 -14.76
CA LYS A 258 7.35 -1.23 -16.09
C LYS A 258 5.81 -1.25 -16.06
N PHE A 259 5.17 -2.08 -15.24
CA PHE A 259 3.72 -2.00 -14.99
C PHE A 259 3.30 -0.66 -14.37
N ILE A 260 4.06 -0.14 -13.39
CA ILE A 260 3.77 1.17 -12.79
C ILE A 260 3.87 2.27 -13.84
N HIS A 261 4.88 2.28 -14.70
CA HIS A 261 4.96 3.24 -15.81
C HIS A 261 3.77 3.08 -16.78
N PHE A 262 3.39 1.85 -17.15
CA PHE A 262 2.22 1.59 -17.98
C PHE A 262 0.93 2.15 -17.37
N TYR A 263 0.70 1.96 -16.06
CA TYR A 263 -0.49 2.46 -15.35
C TYR A 263 -0.73 3.96 -15.55
N TYR A 264 0.34 4.77 -15.66
CA TYR A 264 0.23 6.23 -15.82
C TYR A 264 0.12 6.70 -17.27
N THR A 265 0.25 5.80 -18.26
CA THR A 265 -0.03 6.12 -19.68
C THR A 265 -1.52 6.41 -19.89
N GLU A 266 -1.86 7.02 -21.04
CA GLU A 266 -3.26 7.21 -21.43
C GLU A 266 -4.02 5.88 -21.59
N GLU A 267 -3.33 4.83 -22.05
CA GLU A 267 -3.89 3.47 -22.18
C GLU A 267 -4.16 2.84 -20.82
N GLY A 268 -3.16 2.80 -19.93
CA GLY A 268 -3.28 2.27 -18.57
C GLY A 268 -4.37 2.99 -17.76
N ARG A 269 -4.48 4.32 -17.90
CA ARG A 269 -5.53 5.13 -17.26
C ARG A 269 -6.94 4.91 -17.82
N LYS A 270 -7.08 4.44 -19.07
CA LYS A 270 -8.37 4.11 -19.70
C LYS A 270 -8.80 2.65 -19.50
N SER A 271 -7.86 1.77 -19.15
CA SER A 271 -8.17 0.36 -18.92
C SER A 271 -9.04 0.15 -17.67
N LYS A 272 -10.04 -0.74 -17.79
CA LYS A 272 -10.84 -1.20 -16.64
C LYS A 272 -10.05 -2.07 -15.66
N CYS A 273 -9.03 -2.76 -16.16
CA CYS A 273 -8.10 -3.56 -15.38
C CYS A 273 -6.70 -3.33 -15.99
N PRO A 274 -5.93 -2.35 -15.47
CA PRO A 274 -4.63 -2.01 -16.04
C PRO A 274 -3.68 -3.21 -16.12
N LEU A 275 -3.72 -4.14 -15.16
CA LEU A 275 -2.88 -5.32 -15.17
C LEU A 275 -3.21 -6.28 -16.32
N ARG A 276 -4.49 -6.63 -16.54
CA ARG A 276 -4.90 -7.46 -17.68
C ARG A 276 -4.60 -6.79 -19.03
N ALA A 277 -4.64 -5.46 -19.12
CA ALA A 277 -4.23 -4.75 -20.34
C ALA A 277 -2.71 -4.77 -20.57
N TYR A 278 -1.91 -4.80 -19.50
CA TYR A 278 -0.45 -4.80 -19.58
C TYR A 278 0.15 -6.20 -19.82
N CYS A 279 -0.38 -7.21 -19.15
CA CYS A 279 0.21 -8.56 -19.16
C CYS A 279 -0.82 -9.70 -19.15
N GLY A 280 -2.10 -9.45 -19.52
CA GLY A 280 -3.07 -10.53 -19.70
C GLY A 280 -2.64 -11.57 -20.74
N VAL A 281 -3.28 -12.75 -20.69
CA VAL A 281 -3.18 -13.84 -21.68
C VAL A 281 -4.39 -13.78 -22.63
#